data_AF-A0A660QD88-F1
#
_entry.id   AF-A0A660QD88-F1
#
_cell.length_a   1.000
_cell.length_b   1.000
_cell.length_c   1.000
_cell.angle_alpha   90.00
_cell.angle_beta   90.00
_cell.angle_gamma   90.00
#
_symmetry.space_group_name_H-M   'P 1'
#
loop_
_entity.id
_entity.type
_entity.pdbx_description
1 polymer ?
#
loop_
_entity_poly.entity_id
_entity_poly.type
_entity_poly.pdbx_seq_one_letter_code
_entity_poly.pdbx_strand_id
1 'polypeptide(L)'
;MGARVRGKVVNLAPYGAFVELEQGIEGLVHISEMSWTKRIQCADDVLALGDEVDAVVLSASTEDKKISLSMRLEEDNPWEVIADKYPIGSRVTRKVCNFTNYGAFIELEEGVTGMIHVNEMSWTRKVNHPSEILNEGDEVEIIILEIDVANQRISLGLKQTQDDPWPGIVARYPIGTKVSGIVTDILPYGAFVEVEEGINGLVHVSQISDE
;
A
#
# COMPACT_ATOMS: atom_id res chain seq x y z
N MET A 1 28.48 -7.69 -4.08
CA MET A 1 28.53 -6.87 -5.31
C MET A 1 29.06 -7.74 -6.42
N GLY A 2 28.21 -8.11 -7.37
CA GLY A 2 28.58 -8.92 -8.54
C GLY A 2 29.24 -8.08 -9.63
N ALA A 3 29.95 -8.72 -10.55
CA ALA A 3 30.52 -8.06 -11.72
C ALA A 3 29.40 -7.75 -12.73
N ARG A 4 29.37 -6.51 -13.25
CA ARG A 4 28.50 -6.12 -14.37
C ARG A 4 29.12 -6.65 -15.67
N VAL A 5 28.32 -7.38 -16.44
CA VAL A 5 28.71 -8.01 -17.69
C VAL A 5 27.70 -7.64 -18.76
N ARG A 6 28.19 -7.41 -19.98
CA ARG A 6 27.34 -7.24 -21.15
C ARG A 6 27.37 -8.52 -21.96
N GLY A 7 26.23 -8.94 -22.47
CA GLY A 7 26.16 -10.08 -23.35
C GLY A 7 25.01 -10.00 -24.32
N LYS A 8 25.05 -10.88 -25.30
CA LYS A 8 24.08 -10.93 -26.39
C LYS A 8 23.10 -12.06 -26.17
N VAL A 9 21.81 -11.79 -26.30
CA VAL A 9 20.77 -12.82 -26.22
C VAL A 9 20.93 -13.77 -27.42
N VAL A 10 21.37 -15.00 -27.16
CA VAL A 10 21.56 -16.01 -28.22
C VAL A 10 20.35 -16.92 -28.34
N ASN A 11 19.60 -17.09 -27.25
CA ASN A 11 18.40 -17.93 -27.24
C ASN A 11 17.39 -17.45 -26.19
N LEU A 12 16.11 -17.56 -26.51
CA LEU A 12 15.00 -17.24 -25.62
C LEU A 12 14.24 -18.54 -25.34
N ALA A 13 14.02 -18.83 -24.08
CA ALA A 13 13.23 -19.96 -23.62
C ALA A 13 12.03 -19.45 -22.81
N PRO A 14 10.95 -20.24 -22.68
CA PRO A 14 9.77 -19.83 -21.92
C PRO A 14 10.04 -19.62 -20.42
N TYR A 15 11.17 -20.11 -19.89
CA TYR A 15 11.58 -19.98 -18.49
C TYR A 15 12.76 -19.01 -18.28
N GLY A 16 13.32 -18.43 -19.35
CA GLY A 16 14.44 -17.49 -19.24
C GLY A 16 15.12 -17.15 -20.56
N ALA A 17 16.07 -16.23 -20.52
CA ALA A 17 16.90 -15.84 -21.67
C ALA A 17 18.33 -16.36 -21.48
N PHE A 18 18.91 -16.90 -22.55
CA PHE A 18 20.32 -17.27 -22.61
C PHE A 18 21.09 -16.12 -23.24
N VAL A 19 22.04 -15.59 -22.48
CA VAL A 19 22.87 -14.45 -22.83
C VAL A 19 24.31 -14.93 -22.92
N GLU A 20 24.90 -14.84 -24.10
CA GLU A 20 26.32 -15.12 -24.31
C GLU A 20 27.14 -13.89 -23.90
N LEU A 21 28.02 -14.07 -22.91
CA LEU A 21 28.88 -13.00 -22.40
C LEU A 21 30.24 -12.98 -23.12
N GLU A 22 30.85 -14.15 -23.28
CA GLU A 22 32.15 -14.37 -23.91
C GLU A 22 32.16 -15.73 -24.63
N GLN A 23 33.15 -15.99 -25.49
CA GLN A 23 33.23 -17.21 -26.29
C GLN A 23 33.20 -18.47 -25.42
N GLY A 24 32.07 -19.18 -25.45
CA GLY A 24 31.85 -20.42 -24.69
C GLY A 24 31.41 -20.22 -23.24
N ILE A 25 30.99 -19.00 -22.85
CA ILE A 25 30.40 -18.68 -21.56
C ILE A 25 28.96 -18.22 -21.76
N GLU A 26 28.02 -19.06 -21.36
CA GLU A 26 26.59 -18.81 -21.45
C GLU A 26 26.03 -18.47 -20.07
N GLY A 27 25.29 -17.37 -20.02
CA GLY A 27 24.56 -16.92 -18.84
C GLY A 27 23.06 -17.17 -18.99
N LEU A 28 22.43 -17.69 -17.94
CA LEU A 28 20.98 -17.84 -17.91
C LEU A 28 20.36 -16.75 -17.04
N VAL A 29 19.44 -15.99 -17.63
CA VAL A 29 18.57 -15.04 -16.94
C VAL A 29 17.21 -15.70 -16.76
N HIS A 30 16.82 -15.96 -15.51
CA HIS A 30 15.49 -16.52 -15.23
C HIS A 30 14.42 -15.45 -15.44
N ILE A 31 13.20 -15.81 -15.87
CA ILE A 31 12.09 -14.84 -16.03
C ILE A 31 11.80 -14.05 -14.74
N SER A 32 12.02 -14.68 -13.58
CA SER A 32 11.85 -14.02 -12.27
C SER A 32 12.87 -12.90 -12.02
N GLU A 33 14.00 -12.89 -12.72
CA GLU A 33 15.10 -11.92 -12.62
C GLU A 33 15.03 -10.82 -13.69
N MET A 34 13.97 -10.79 -14.51
CA MET A 34 13.79 -9.82 -15.60
C MET A 34 12.97 -8.58 -15.21
N SER A 35 12.03 -8.64 -14.24
CA SER A 35 11.28 -7.46 -13.76
C SER A 35 10.58 -7.71 -12.42
N TRP A 36 10.43 -6.67 -11.60
CA TRP A 36 9.66 -6.67 -10.35
C TRP A 36 8.17 -6.42 -10.52
N THR A 37 7.77 -5.66 -11.52
CA THR A 37 6.45 -5.00 -11.53
C THR A 37 5.45 -5.63 -12.49
N LYS A 38 5.92 -6.37 -13.51
CA LYS A 38 5.06 -7.06 -14.47
C LYS A 38 5.19 -8.56 -14.31
N ARG A 39 4.05 -9.26 -14.23
CA ARG A 39 3.98 -10.68 -14.60
C ARG A 39 4.32 -10.80 -16.08
N ILE A 40 5.61 -10.88 -16.39
CA ILE A 40 6.07 -11.20 -17.74
C ILE A 40 5.72 -12.66 -17.98
N GLN A 41 4.79 -12.90 -18.90
CA GLN A 41 4.39 -14.27 -19.26
C GLN A 41 5.45 -14.94 -20.15
N CYS A 42 6.21 -14.17 -20.94
CA CYS A 42 7.25 -14.64 -21.85
C CYS A 42 8.39 -13.61 -22.00
N ALA A 43 9.65 -14.05 -22.02
CA ALA A 43 10.83 -13.20 -22.24
C ALA A 43 10.85 -12.49 -23.62
N ASP A 44 10.12 -13.03 -24.60
CA ASP A 44 9.97 -12.51 -25.98
C ASP A 44 9.29 -11.13 -26.04
N ASP A 45 8.55 -10.76 -24.99
CA ASP A 45 7.85 -9.46 -24.90
C ASP A 45 8.79 -8.31 -24.50
N VAL A 46 9.95 -8.65 -23.92
CA VAL A 46 10.90 -7.69 -23.32
C VAL A 46 12.25 -7.70 -24.03
N LEU A 47 12.65 -8.82 -24.64
CA LEU A 47 13.95 -9.00 -25.27
C LEU A 47 13.83 -9.70 -26.63
N ALA A 48 14.60 -9.24 -27.61
CA ALA A 48 14.70 -9.86 -28.93
C ALA A 48 15.93 -10.79 -29.02
N LEU A 49 15.84 -11.83 -29.86
CA LEU A 49 17.02 -12.64 -30.21
C LEU A 49 18.09 -11.75 -30.85
N GLY A 50 19.26 -11.73 -30.24
CA GLY A 50 20.40 -10.92 -30.67
C GLY A 50 20.52 -9.55 -30.00
N ASP A 51 19.66 -9.23 -29.04
CA ASP A 51 19.74 -7.97 -28.28
C ASP A 51 20.94 -7.97 -27.32
N GLU A 52 21.56 -6.81 -27.12
CA GLU A 52 22.65 -6.63 -26.16
C GLU A 52 22.08 -6.20 -24.81
N VAL A 53 22.30 -7.02 -23.79
CA VAL A 53 21.76 -6.82 -22.45
C VAL A 53 22.87 -6.64 -21.42
N ASP A 54 22.67 -5.70 -20.51
CA ASP A 54 23.50 -5.51 -19.32
C ASP A 54 22.95 -6.39 -18.18
N ALA A 55 23.80 -7.22 -17.59
CA ALA A 55 23.43 -8.12 -16.49
C ALA A 55 24.50 -8.15 -15.40
N VAL A 56 24.11 -8.55 -14.19
CA VAL A 56 25.02 -8.74 -13.06
C VAL A 56 25.19 -10.23 -12.80
N VAL A 57 26.44 -10.66 -12.62
CA VAL A 57 26.75 -12.04 -12.22
C VAL A 57 26.32 -12.26 -10.78
N LEU A 58 25.31 -13.10 -10.57
CA LEU A 58 24.88 -13.53 -9.24
C LEU A 58 25.74 -14.68 -8.73
N SER A 59 25.97 -15.68 -9.59
CA SER A 59 26.83 -16.83 -9.27
C SER A 59 27.37 -17.45 -10.55
N ALA A 60 28.57 -18.03 -10.47
CA ALA A 60 29.24 -18.69 -11.58
C ALA A 60 29.70 -20.08 -11.15
N SER A 61 29.29 -21.11 -11.88
CA SER A 61 29.66 -22.50 -11.62
C SER A 61 30.63 -22.97 -12.70
N THR A 62 31.90 -23.16 -12.33
CA THR A 62 32.97 -23.58 -13.27
C THR A 62 32.80 -25.02 -13.76
N GLU A 63 32.08 -25.86 -13.00
CA GLU A 63 31.83 -27.27 -13.31
C GLU A 63 30.85 -27.43 -14.50
N ASP A 64 29.78 -26.62 -14.51
CA ASP A 64 28.75 -26.63 -15.55
C ASP A 64 29.01 -25.62 -16.68
N LYS A 65 30.03 -24.77 -16.56
CA LYS A 65 30.28 -23.60 -17.42
C LYS A 65 29.06 -22.69 -17.59
N LYS A 66 28.21 -22.61 -16.57
CA LYS A 66 27.00 -21.80 -16.55
C LYS A 66 27.15 -20.67 -15.55
N ILE A 67 26.66 -19.49 -15.93
CA ILE A 67 26.61 -18.32 -15.06
C ILE A 67 25.15 -17.94 -14.86
N SER A 68 24.73 -17.74 -13.61
CA SER A 68 23.41 -17.17 -13.32
C SER A 68 23.52 -15.65 -13.36
N LEU A 69 22.77 -15.05 -14.27
CA LEU A 69 22.74 -13.62 -14.51
C LEU A 69 21.43 -13.03 -14.03
N SER A 70 21.49 -11.82 -13.48
CA SER A 70 20.32 -11.00 -13.18
C SER A 70 20.34 -9.74 -14.02
N MET A 71 19.20 -9.44 -14.66
CA MET A 71 19.02 -8.19 -15.40
C MET A 71 18.48 -7.06 -14.50
N ARG A 72 18.35 -7.31 -13.19
CA ARG A 72 18.02 -6.27 -12.21
C ARG A 72 19.19 -5.30 -12.03
N LEU A 73 19.34 -4.38 -12.97
CA LEU A 73 20.21 -3.22 -12.87
C LEU A 73 19.56 -2.21 -11.92
N GLU A 74 19.91 -2.26 -10.63
CA GLU A 74 19.71 -1.15 -9.67
C GLU A 74 18.38 -0.36 -9.82
N GLU A 75 17.27 -1.04 -10.10
CA GLU A 75 15.97 -0.51 -9.73
C GLU A 75 15.92 -0.72 -8.23
N ASP A 76 16.25 0.35 -7.49
CA ASP A 76 15.99 0.45 -6.06
C ASP A 76 14.64 -0.20 -5.78
N ASN A 77 14.62 -1.07 -4.78
CA ASN A 77 13.38 -1.72 -4.38
C ASN A 77 12.31 -0.62 -4.25
N PRO A 78 11.20 -0.66 -4.99
CA PRO A 78 10.24 0.45 -5.01
C PRO A 78 9.73 0.79 -3.61
N TRP A 79 9.84 -0.17 -2.68
CA TRP A 79 9.57 0.01 -1.25
C TRP A 79 10.64 0.78 -0.47
N GLU A 80 11.93 0.65 -0.83
CA GLU A 80 13.01 1.47 -0.27
C GLU A 80 12.92 2.92 -0.76
N VAL A 81 12.60 3.12 -2.05
CA VAL A 81 12.37 4.45 -2.61
C VAL A 81 11.18 5.13 -1.93
N ILE A 82 10.09 4.40 -1.67
CA ILE A 82 8.90 4.97 -1.03
C ILE A 82 9.14 5.32 0.43
N ALA A 83 9.88 4.50 1.18
CA ALA A 83 10.22 4.80 2.56
C ALA A 83 11.06 6.10 2.68
N ASP A 84 11.96 6.35 1.71
CA ASP A 84 12.76 7.57 1.66
C ASP A 84 11.95 8.78 1.15
N LYS A 85 11.15 8.58 0.10
CA LYS A 85 10.37 9.63 -0.56
C LYS A 85 9.16 10.08 0.25
N TYR A 86 8.57 9.18 1.04
CA TYR A 86 7.39 9.45 1.84
C TYR A 86 7.58 9.01 3.30
N PRO A 87 8.21 9.84 4.14
CA PRO A 87 8.37 9.52 5.56
C PRO A 87 7.02 9.44 6.27
N ILE A 88 6.95 8.66 7.35
CA ILE A 88 5.76 8.56 8.23
C ILE A 88 5.29 9.95 8.65
N GLY A 89 3.99 10.20 8.52
CA GLY A 89 3.35 11.51 8.75
C GLY A 89 3.27 12.40 7.50
N SER A 90 3.79 11.95 6.36
CA SER A 90 3.63 12.68 5.10
C SER A 90 2.21 12.57 4.57
N ARG A 91 1.68 13.71 4.12
CA ARG A 91 0.39 13.80 3.44
C ARG A 91 0.59 13.67 1.92
N VAL A 92 -0.21 12.84 1.28
CA VAL A 92 -0.16 12.61 -0.17
C VAL A 92 -1.57 12.51 -0.72
N THR A 93 -1.78 13.04 -1.91
CA THR A 93 -3.08 12.95 -2.60
C THR A 93 -2.96 11.93 -3.73
N ARG A 94 -3.79 10.88 -3.68
CA ARG A 94 -3.74 9.75 -4.61
C ARG A 94 -5.12 9.19 -4.90
N LYS A 95 -5.22 8.49 -6.02
CA LYS A 95 -6.47 7.89 -6.48
C LYS A 95 -6.72 6.57 -5.79
N VAL A 96 -7.96 6.36 -5.37
CA VAL A 96 -8.36 5.04 -4.87
C VAL A 96 -8.45 4.07 -6.02
N CYS A 97 -7.72 2.97 -5.92
CA CYS A 97 -7.66 1.97 -6.98
C CYS A 97 -8.66 0.85 -6.76
N ASN A 98 -8.93 0.47 -5.51
CA ASN A 98 -9.85 -0.61 -5.17
C ASN A 98 -10.38 -0.48 -3.73
N PHE A 99 -11.49 -1.14 -3.42
CA PHE A 99 -12.04 -1.23 -2.07
C PHE A 99 -12.34 -2.66 -1.67
N THR A 100 -12.28 -2.94 -0.38
CA THR A 100 -12.77 -4.17 0.22
C THR A 100 -13.66 -3.84 1.41
N ASN A 101 -14.37 -4.84 1.94
CA ASN A 101 -15.26 -4.64 3.10
C ASN A 101 -14.53 -4.16 4.37
N TYR A 102 -13.20 -4.28 4.43
CA TYR A 102 -12.38 -3.91 5.58
C TYR A 102 -11.44 -2.72 5.32
N GLY A 103 -11.38 -2.20 4.09
CA GLY A 103 -10.49 -1.10 3.77
C GLY A 103 -10.54 -0.58 2.33
N ALA A 104 -9.77 0.46 2.06
CA ALA A 104 -9.57 1.05 0.74
C ALA A 104 -8.11 0.90 0.34
N PHE A 105 -7.85 0.59 -0.92
CA PHE A 105 -6.51 0.45 -1.48
C PHE A 105 -6.21 1.62 -2.39
N ILE A 106 -5.15 2.35 -2.05
CA ILE A 106 -4.71 3.53 -2.78
C ILE A 106 -3.34 3.24 -3.36
N GLU A 107 -3.21 3.50 -4.66
CA GLU A 107 -1.92 3.38 -5.34
C GLU A 107 -1.08 4.63 -5.07
N LEU A 108 0.08 4.44 -4.45
CA LEU A 108 1.01 5.52 -4.13
C LEU A 108 1.98 5.76 -5.29
N GLU A 109 2.47 4.66 -5.88
CA GLU A 109 3.40 4.61 -6.99
C GLU A 109 3.25 3.28 -7.74
N GLU A 110 3.85 3.14 -8.93
CA GLU A 110 3.75 1.93 -9.75
C GLU A 110 4.21 0.69 -8.96
N GLY A 111 3.28 -0.24 -8.70
CA GLY A 111 3.55 -1.48 -7.96
C GLY A 111 3.52 -1.35 -6.44
N VAL A 112 3.21 -0.18 -5.88
CA VAL A 112 3.09 0.02 -4.42
C VAL A 112 1.73 0.59 -4.04
N THR A 113 1.02 -0.22 -3.26
CA THR A 113 -0.32 0.08 -2.75
C THR A 113 -0.32 0.22 -1.24
N GLY A 114 -0.96 1.28 -0.76
CA GLY A 114 -1.28 1.46 0.64
C GLY A 114 -2.73 1.08 0.92
N MET A 115 -3.00 0.67 2.16
CA MET A 115 -4.32 0.27 2.62
C MET A 115 -4.78 1.21 3.73
N ILE A 116 -5.96 1.81 3.57
CA ILE A 116 -6.68 2.48 4.65
C ILE A 116 -7.63 1.47 5.28
N HIS A 117 -7.52 1.26 6.58
CA HIS A 117 -8.49 0.44 7.31
C HIS A 117 -9.82 1.21 7.50
N VAL A 118 -10.97 0.54 7.54
CA VAL A 118 -12.27 1.22 7.79
C VAL A 118 -12.30 2.06 9.07
N ASN A 119 -11.54 1.64 10.10
CA ASN A 119 -11.39 2.41 11.34
C ASN A 119 -10.58 3.70 11.18
N GLU A 120 -9.88 3.87 10.07
CA GLU A 120 -9.03 5.03 9.76
C GLU A 120 -9.65 5.94 8.69
N MET A 121 -10.87 5.61 8.23
CA MET A 121 -11.62 6.40 7.25
C MET A 121 -12.47 7.52 7.87
N SER A 122 -12.95 7.36 9.12
CA SER A 122 -13.81 8.35 9.76
C SER A 122 -13.69 8.35 11.29
N TRP A 123 -13.60 9.54 11.89
CA TRP A 123 -13.53 9.76 13.35
C TRP A 123 -14.83 9.43 14.08
N THR A 124 -15.95 9.58 13.38
CA THR A 124 -17.25 9.85 13.99
C THR A 124 -18.31 8.82 13.62
N ARG A 125 -18.16 8.14 12.48
CA ARG A 125 -19.06 7.07 12.04
C ARG A 125 -18.33 5.75 11.88
N LYS A 126 -18.99 4.66 12.31
CA LYS A 126 -18.65 3.31 11.86
C LYS A 126 -18.96 3.24 10.37
N VAL A 127 -17.92 3.24 9.55
CA VAL A 127 -18.04 3.07 8.10
C VAL A 127 -18.33 1.60 7.83
N ASN A 128 -19.56 1.25 7.45
CA ASN A 128 -19.91 -0.13 7.10
C ASN A 128 -19.39 -0.49 5.70
N HIS A 129 -19.38 0.47 4.77
CA HIS A 129 -18.73 0.32 3.47
C HIS A 129 -17.92 1.57 3.07
N PRO A 130 -16.66 1.40 2.62
CA PRO A 130 -15.82 2.52 2.20
C PRO A 130 -16.38 3.26 0.97
N SER A 131 -17.19 2.58 0.15
CA SER A 131 -17.89 3.15 -1.01
C SER A 131 -18.94 4.21 -0.66
N GLU A 132 -19.33 4.34 0.61
CA GLU A 132 -20.22 5.42 1.05
C GLU A 132 -19.49 6.76 1.20
N ILE A 133 -18.16 6.73 1.33
CA ILE A 133 -17.33 7.92 1.61
C ILE A 133 -16.40 8.22 0.44
N LEU A 134 -15.96 7.18 -0.28
CA LEU A 134 -14.96 7.26 -1.34
C LEU A 134 -15.41 6.50 -2.58
N ASN A 135 -15.15 7.06 -3.75
CA ASN A 135 -15.43 6.41 -5.03
C ASN A 135 -14.16 5.83 -5.64
N GLU A 136 -14.31 4.80 -6.49
CA GLU A 136 -13.17 4.24 -7.25
C GLU A 136 -12.67 5.32 -8.22
N GLY A 137 -11.37 5.60 -8.17
CA GLY A 137 -10.72 6.65 -8.94
C GLY A 137 -10.77 8.05 -8.31
N ASP A 138 -11.38 8.21 -7.13
CA ASP A 138 -11.43 9.49 -6.42
C ASP A 138 -10.06 9.87 -5.84
N GLU A 139 -9.69 11.15 -5.93
CA GLU A 139 -8.43 11.67 -5.40
C GLU A 139 -8.59 12.05 -3.94
N VAL A 140 -8.03 11.23 -3.05
CA VAL A 140 -8.08 11.44 -1.62
C VAL A 140 -6.73 11.85 -1.06
N GLU A 141 -6.76 12.82 -0.16
CA GLU A 141 -5.61 13.17 0.66
C GLU A 141 -5.53 12.24 1.88
N ILE A 142 -4.42 11.51 1.95
CA ILE A 142 -4.10 10.49 2.93
C ILE A 142 -2.81 10.84 3.64
N ILE A 143 -2.67 10.37 4.88
CA ILE A 143 -1.40 10.41 5.60
C ILE A 143 -0.81 8.99 5.68
N ILE A 144 0.51 8.91 5.61
CA ILE A 144 1.21 7.65 5.84
C ILE A 144 1.42 7.47 7.33
N LEU A 145 0.90 6.38 7.88
CA LEU A 145 0.99 6.10 9.32
C LEU A 145 2.09 5.10 9.61
N GLU A 146 2.25 4.11 8.74
CA GLU A 146 3.26 3.08 8.91
C GLU A 146 3.65 2.53 7.55
N ILE A 147 4.95 2.25 7.39
CA ILE A 147 5.52 1.60 6.20
C ILE A 147 6.21 0.33 6.68
N ASP A 148 5.72 -0.82 6.23
CA ASP A 148 6.33 -2.12 6.45
C ASP A 148 6.92 -2.62 5.13
N VAL A 149 8.21 -2.33 4.93
CA VAL A 149 8.98 -2.73 3.74
C VAL A 149 9.15 -4.25 3.66
N ALA A 150 9.22 -4.94 4.80
CA ALA A 150 9.43 -6.38 4.86
C ALA A 150 8.19 -7.16 4.36
N ASN A 151 7.01 -6.68 4.73
CA ASN A 151 5.73 -7.26 4.32
C ASN A 151 5.14 -6.60 3.08
N GLN A 152 5.78 -5.57 2.53
CA GLN A 152 5.28 -4.81 1.38
C GLN A 152 3.88 -4.25 1.67
N ARG A 153 3.72 -3.58 2.82
CA ARG A 153 2.45 -3.00 3.25
C ARG A 153 2.64 -1.58 3.76
N ILE A 154 1.75 -0.68 3.36
CA ILE A 154 1.71 0.69 3.88
C ILE A 154 0.32 0.91 4.49
N SER A 155 0.31 1.32 5.76
CA SER A 155 -0.90 1.71 6.46
C SER A 155 -1.14 3.19 6.27
N LEU A 156 -2.31 3.52 5.74
CA LEU A 156 -2.72 4.87 5.41
C LEU A 156 -3.87 5.33 6.29
N GLY A 157 -3.88 6.61 6.64
CA GLY A 157 -4.96 7.26 7.39
C GLY A 157 -5.68 8.32 6.56
N LEU A 158 -7.01 8.35 6.66
CA LEU A 158 -7.85 9.43 6.10
C LEU A 158 -8.31 10.42 7.19
N LYS A 159 -8.28 9.97 8.45
CA LYS A 159 -8.71 10.72 9.63
C LYS A 159 -7.92 12.01 9.84
N GLN A 160 -6.61 11.95 9.69
CA GLN A 160 -5.68 13.03 10.02
C GLN A 160 -5.82 14.24 9.08
N THR A 161 -6.55 14.06 7.98
CA THR A 161 -6.87 15.09 6.99
C THR A 161 -8.19 15.81 7.26
N GLN A 162 -9.04 15.24 8.13
CA GLN A 162 -10.31 15.85 8.55
C GLN A 162 -10.10 16.62 9.85
N ASP A 163 -10.74 17.80 9.95
CA ASP A 163 -10.72 18.62 11.16
C ASP A 163 -11.28 17.81 12.33
N ASP A 164 -10.46 17.60 13.36
CA ASP A 164 -10.86 16.88 14.57
C ASP A 164 -11.92 17.72 15.31
N PRO A 165 -13.18 17.26 15.45
CA PRO A 165 -14.22 18.06 16.12
C PRO A 165 -14.03 18.09 17.65
N TRP A 166 -13.19 17.20 18.19
CA TRP A 166 -12.95 17.00 19.61
C TRP A 166 -12.21 18.13 20.34
N PRO A 167 -11.16 18.79 19.80
CA PRO A 167 -10.51 19.92 20.46
C PRO A 167 -11.45 21.10 20.75
N GLY A 168 -12.57 21.22 20.01
CA GLY A 168 -13.62 22.22 20.28
C GLY A 168 -14.77 21.72 21.15
N ILE A 169 -14.91 20.41 21.36
CA ILE A 169 -16.08 19.84 22.03
C ILE A 169 -16.11 20.16 23.52
N VAL A 170 -14.95 20.16 24.18
CA VAL A 170 -14.83 20.49 25.61
C VAL A 170 -15.14 21.96 25.87
N ALA A 171 -14.81 22.83 24.91
CA ALA A 171 -15.15 24.25 24.95
C ALA A 171 -16.64 24.50 24.67
N ARG A 172 -17.26 23.73 23.77
CA ARG A 172 -18.68 23.84 23.42
C ARG A 172 -19.61 23.17 24.44
N TYR A 173 -19.15 22.11 25.09
CA TYR A 173 -19.92 21.29 26.03
C TYR A 173 -19.17 21.10 27.36
N PRO A 174 -19.13 22.13 28.23
CA PRO A 174 -18.54 22.00 29.56
C PRO A 174 -19.32 21.02 30.44
N ILE A 175 -18.63 20.42 31.42
CA ILE A 175 -19.19 19.45 32.37
C ILE A 175 -20.38 20.08 33.10
N GLY A 176 -21.57 19.48 32.97
CA GLY A 176 -22.81 19.96 33.58
C GLY A 176 -23.79 20.64 32.62
N THR A 177 -23.40 20.84 31.35
CA THR A 177 -24.33 21.32 30.32
C THR A 177 -25.34 20.24 29.96
N LYS A 178 -26.62 20.61 29.92
CA LYS A 178 -27.69 19.75 29.40
C LYS A 178 -27.59 19.72 27.88
N VAL A 179 -27.39 18.53 27.32
CA VAL A 179 -27.36 18.32 25.88
C VAL A 179 -28.59 17.53 25.44
N SER A 180 -29.15 17.92 24.30
CA SER A 180 -30.23 17.20 23.64
C SER A 180 -29.65 16.46 22.45
N GLY A 181 -29.96 15.18 22.31
CA GLY A 181 -29.48 14.37 21.20
C GLY A 181 -30.49 13.28 20.83
N ILE A 182 -30.25 12.64 19.69
CA ILE A 182 -31.08 11.56 19.16
C ILE A 182 -30.52 10.24 19.64
N VAL A 183 -31.35 9.38 20.21
CA VAL A 183 -30.92 8.03 20.60
C VAL A 183 -30.67 7.22 19.34
N THR A 184 -29.41 6.86 19.08
CA THR A 184 -29.00 6.06 17.91
C THR A 184 -29.06 4.57 18.20
N ASP A 185 -28.68 4.16 19.41
CA ASP A 185 -28.61 2.75 19.80
C ASP A 185 -29.00 2.56 21.28
N ILE A 186 -29.72 1.49 21.59
CA ILE A 186 -30.11 1.14 22.96
C ILE A 186 -29.58 -0.25 23.28
N LEU A 187 -28.70 -0.33 24.26
CA LEU A 187 -28.11 -1.58 24.77
C LEU A 187 -28.52 -1.79 26.22
N PRO A 188 -28.47 -3.03 26.73
CA PRO A 188 -28.93 -3.35 28.09
C PRO A 188 -28.16 -2.64 29.21
N TYR A 189 -26.98 -2.07 28.92
CA TYR A 189 -26.16 -1.32 29.87
C TYR A 189 -26.24 0.22 29.67
N GLY A 190 -26.91 0.69 28.63
CA GLY A 190 -27.01 2.12 28.36
C GLY A 190 -27.52 2.46 26.96
N ALA A 191 -27.87 3.73 26.77
CA ALA A 191 -28.30 4.29 25.49
C ALA A 191 -27.18 5.15 24.88
N PHE A 192 -26.92 4.97 23.59
CA PHE A 192 -26.10 5.88 22.81
C PHE A 192 -26.96 7.01 22.28
N VAL A 193 -26.56 8.23 22.61
CA VAL A 193 -27.24 9.46 22.23
C VAL A 193 -26.31 10.27 21.36
N GLU A 194 -26.68 10.48 20.10
CA GLU A 194 -26.00 11.37 19.17
C GLU A 194 -26.36 12.81 19.50
N VAL A 195 -25.38 13.56 20.01
CA VAL A 195 -25.58 14.94 20.50
C VAL A 195 -25.41 15.97 19.37
N GLU A 196 -24.52 15.68 18.42
CA GLU A 196 -24.21 16.50 17.25
C GLU A 196 -23.74 15.54 16.14
N GLU A 197 -23.76 15.96 14.87
CA GLU A 197 -23.38 15.09 13.74
C GLU A 197 -22.00 14.43 13.98
N GLY A 198 -22.02 13.11 14.21
CA GLY A 198 -20.81 12.33 14.44
C GLY A 198 -20.31 12.25 15.89
N ILE A 199 -20.96 12.93 16.84
CA ILE A 199 -20.61 12.90 18.26
C ILE A 199 -21.63 12.07 19.02
N ASN A 200 -21.18 10.93 19.55
CA ASN A 200 -22.01 10.03 20.35
C ASN A 200 -21.64 10.11 21.84
N GLY A 201 -22.63 10.32 22.69
CA GLY A 201 -22.55 10.20 24.14
C GLY A 201 -23.17 8.89 24.61
N LEU A 202 -22.56 8.24 25.60
CA LEU A 202 -23.14 7.05 26.24
C LEU A 202 -23.83 7.47 27.54
N VAL A 203 -25.12 7.15 27.65
CA VAL A 203 -25.89 7.30 28.87
C VAL A 203 -26.02 5.92 29.52
N HIS A 204 -25.36 5.73 30.66
CA HIS A 204 -25.47 4.47 31.39
C HIS A 204 -26.89 4.28 31.91
N VAL A 205 -27.41 3.05 31.91
CA VAL A 205 -28.77 2.74 32.37
C VAL A 205 -29.06 3.26 33.78
N SER A 206 -28.03 3.34 34.65
CA SER A 206 -28.13 3.90 36.01
C SER A 206 -28.35 5.42 36.07
N GLN A 207 -28.27 6.13 34.94
CA GLN A 207 -28.49 7.57 34.82
C GLN A 207 -29.74 7.88 33.98
N ILE A 208 -30.45 6.86 33.49
CA ILE A 208 -31.72 7.00 32.79
C ILE A 208 -32.81 7.06 33.86
N SER A 209 -33.43 8.22 34.02
CA SER A 209 -34.62 8.37 34.86
C SER A 209 -35.86 8.00 34.04
N ASP A 210 -36.68 7.11 34.59
CA ASP A 210 -38.01 6.77 34.07
C ASP A 210 -38.98 7.86 34.57
N GLU A 211 -39.41 8.75 33.67
CA GLU A 211 -40.50 9.71 33.90
C GLU A 211 -41.46 9.69 32.72
#